data_AF-A0A396SQZ3-F1
#
_entry.id   AF-A0A396SQZ3-F1
#
_cell.length_a   1.000
_cell.length_b   1.000
_cell.length_c   1.000
_cell.angle_alpha   90.00
_cell.angle_beta   90.00
_cell.angle_gamma   90.00
#
_symmetry.space_group_name_H-M   'P 1'
#
loop_
_entity.id
_entity.type
_entity.pdbx_description
1 polymer ?
#
loop_
_entity_poly.entity_id
_entity_poly.type
_entity_poly.pdbx_seq_one_letter_code
_entity_poly.pdbx_strand_id
1 'polypeptide(L)'
;MENVVDVAIPQWFEYDELVVMKKIVNQQDKTTGILLAGDNLEQLRPYKPVVRIYVLTLVNNRFELTKEMGAISFESKECAEDFAANLAKYSAIDFFVDIHKQQIDLAI
;
A
#
# COMPACT_ATOMS: atom_id res chain seq x y z
N MET A 1 1.13 -18.66 -7.98
CA MET A 1 -0.14 -18.39 -7.29
C MET A 1 0.04 -17.08 -6.56
N GLU A 2 -0.60 -16.00 -7.01
CA GLU A 2 -0.67 -14.78 -6.20
C GLU A 2 -1.45 -15.13 -4.94
N ASN A 3 -0.83 -14.99 -3.77
CA ASN A 3 -1.54 -15.12 -2.52
C ASN A 3 -2.56 -13.97 -2.48
N VAL A 4 -3.82 -14.26 -2.81
CA VAL A 4 -4.92 -13.30 -2.68
C VAL A 4 -5.14 -13.11 -1.18
N VAL A 5 -4.57 -12.04 -0.65
CA VAL A 5 -4.68 -11.69 0.76
C VAL A 5 -5.97 -10.92 0.96
N ASP A 6 -6.82 -11.41 1.87
CA ASP A 6 -8.02 -10.69 2.29
C ASP A 6 -7.61 -9.50 3.17
N VAL A 7 -8.06 -8.31 2.77
CA VAL A 7 -7.78 -7.04 3.44
C VAL A 7 -9.10 -6.38 3.72
N ALA A 8 -9.35 -6.02 4.98
CA ALA A 8 -10.46 -5.19 5.39
C ALA A 8 -10.25 -3.77 4.85
N ILE A 9 -10.86 -3.48 3.70
CA ILE A 9 -10.86 -2.13 3.12
C ILE A 9 -11.90 -1.29 3.89
N PRO A 10 -11.48 -0.20 4.56
CA PRO A 10 -12.39 0.64 5.31
C PRO A 10 -13.25 1.52 4.39
N GLN A 11 -14.42 1.93 4.88
CA GLN A 11 -15.40 2.68 4.08
C GLN A 11 -14.87 4.02 3.55
N TRP A 12 -13.95 4.67 4.27
CA TRP A 12 -13.33 5.92 3.81
C TRP A 12 -12.51 5.75 2.52
N PHE A 13 -12.08 4.53 2.21
CA PHE A 13 -11.37 4.22 0.96
C PHE A 13 -12.24 4.47 -0.27
N GLU A 14 -13.54 4.18 -0.17
CA GLU A 14 -14.53 4.46 -1.21
C GLU A 14 -14.83 5.97 -1.31
N TYR A 15 -14.90 6.66 -0.17
CA TYR A 15 -15.16 8.11 -0.14
C TYR A 15 -14.02 8.93 -0.76
N ASP A 16 -12.78 8.48 -0.62
CA ASP A 16 -11.61 9.08 -1.27
C ASP A 16 -11.49 8.65 -2.76
N GLU A 17 -12.39 7.79 -3.23
CA GLU A 17 -12.38 7.17 -4.58
C GLU A 17 -11.04 6.49 -4.89
N LEU A 18 -10.46 5.82 -3.88
CA LEU A 18 -9.20 5.10 -4.02
C LEU A 18 -9.43 3.74 -4.71
N VAL A 19 -8.49 3.35 -5.55
CA VAL A 19 -8.51 2.07 -6.27
C VAL A 19 -7.39 1.19 -5.75
N VAL A 20 -7.71 -0.01 -5.26
CA VAL A 20 -6.67 -0.95 -4.83
C VAL A 20 -5.89 -1.42 -6.06
N MET A 21 -4.61 -1.06 -6.14
CA MET A 21 -3.74 -1.44 -7.25
C MET A 21 -3.00 -2.74 -6.95
N LYS A 22 -2.48 -2.87 -5.72
CA LYS A 22 -1.68 -4.04 -5.34
C LYS A 22 -1.65 -4.27 -3.84
N LYS A 23 -1.52 -5.54 -3.46
CA LYS A 23 -1.32 -5.99 -2.09
C LYS A 23 -0.05 -6.84 -2.04
N ILE A 24 0.83 -6.56 -1.10
CA ILE A 24 2.08 -7.30 -0.96
C ILE A 24 2.27 -7.63 0.52
N VAL A 25 2.35 -8.92 0.84
CA VAL A 25 2.59 -9.37 2.21
C VAL A 25 4.04 -9.78 2.34
N ASN A 26 4.66 -9.41 3.46
CA ASN A 26 6.02 -9.82 3.77
C ASN A 26 6.06 -11.35 3.91
N GLN A 27 6.92 -12.00 3.14
CA GLN A 27 7.01 -13.47 3.14
C GLN A 27 7.76 -14.01 4.36
N GLN A 28 8.67 -13.23 4.93
CA GLN A 28 9.41 -13.59 6.14
C GLN A 28 8.52 -13.39 7.37
N ASP A 29 7.81 -12.26 7.41
CA ASP A 29 6.90 -11.89 8.48
C ASP A 29 5.47 -11.78 7.93
N LYS A 30 4.76 -12.92 7.90
CA LYS A 30 3.40 -13.06 7.36
C LYS A 30 2.32 -12.29 8.13
N THR A 31 2.71 -11.44 9.08
CA THR A 31 1.81 -10.58 9.86
C THR A 31 1.76 -9.15 9.32
N THR A 32 2.67 -8.78 8.42
CA THR A 32 2.76 -7.41 7.89
C THR A 32 2.79 -7.40 6.36
N GLY A 33 2.35 -6.30 5.79
CA GLY A 33 2.37 -6.08 4.35
C GLY A 33 2.15 -4.62 3.99
N ILE A 34 2.02 -4.37 2.70
CA ILE A 34 1.67 -3.08 2.15
C ILE A 34 0.52 -3.20 1.15
N LEU A 35 -0.28 -2.15 1.06
CA LEU A 35 -1.30 -1.94 0.05
C LEU A 35 -0.97 -0.68 -0.73
N LEU A 36 -0.95 -0.80 -2.05
CA LEU A 36 -0.86 0.33 -2.97
C LEU A 36 -2.26 0.70 -3.44
N ALA A 37 -2.62 1.95 -3.22
CA ALA A 37 -3.89 2.53 -3.61
C ALA A 37 -3.65 3.64 -4.64
N GLY A 38 -4.30 3.53 -5.78
CA GLY A 38 -4.32 4.57 -6.80
C GLY A 38 -5.36 5.62 -6.46
N ASP A 39 -4.97 6.87 -6.59
CA ASP A 39 -5.79 8.06 -6.39
C ASP A 39 -5.75 8.88 -7.67
N ASN A 40 -6.93 9.18 -8.23
CA ASN A 40 -7.08 9.99 -9.44
C ASN A 40 -6.29 9.43 -10.65
N LEU A 41 -6.26 8.10 -10.80
CA LEU A 41 -5.54 7.45 -11.91
C LEU A 41 -6.04 7.88 -13.28
N GLU A 42 -7.35 8.06 -13.45
CA GLU A 42 -7.98 8.54 -14.69
C GLU A 42 -7.91 10.07 -14.85
N GLN A 43 -7.24 10.78 -13.93
CA GLN A 43 -7.06 12.23 -13.94
C GLN A 43 -8.37 13.04 -14.10
N LEU A 44 -9.43 12.60 -13.42
CA LEU A 44 -10.73 13.28 -13.39
C LEU A 44 -10.71 14.53 -12.49
N ARG A 45 -9.73 14.62 -11.58
CA ARG A 45 -9.48 15.74 -10.66
C ARG A 45 -8.23 16.53 -11.11
N PRO A 46 -8.07 17.81 -10.70
CA PRO A 46 -7.05 18.72 -11.26
C PRO A 46 -5.60 18.43 -10.84
N TYR A 47 -5.38 17.41 -10.00
CA TYR A 47 -4.04 16.99 -9.59
C TYR A 47 -3.61 15.75 -10.38
N LYS A 48 -2.30 15.48 -10.39
CA LYS A 48 -1.73 14.33 -11.08
C LYS A 48 -2.15 12.99 -10.45
N PRO A 49 -2.13 11.87 -11.17
CA PRO A 49 -2.29 10.54 -10.56
C PRO A 49 -1.35 10.33 -9.37
N VAL A 50 -1.85 9.72 -8.31
CA VAL A 50 -1.08 9.46 -7.08
C VAL A 50 -1.19 7.98 -6.71
N VAL A 51 -0.10 7.39 -6.25
CA VAL A 51 -0.11 6.10 -5.56
C VAL A 51 0.14 6.34 -4.08
N ARG A 52 -0.85 6.04 -3.25
CA ARG A 52 -0.74 6.00 -1.80
C ARG A 52 -0.30 4.62 -1.33
N ILE A 53 0.55 4.58 -0.31
CA ILE A 53 1.14 3.37 0.24
C ILE A 53 0.66 3.21 1.67
N TYR A 54 -0.05 2.13 1.95
CA TYR A 54 -0.55 1.80 3.28
C TYR A 54 0.17 0.59 3.86
N VAL A 55 0.38 0.56 5.18
CA VAL A 55 0.78 -0.65 5.90
C VAL A 55 -0.45 -1.49 6.20
N LEU A 56 -0.29 -2.79 5.98
CA LEU A 56 -1.22 -3.82 6.38
C LEU A 56 -0.67 -4.57 7.59
N THR A 57 -1.52 -4.77 8.59
CA THR A 57 -1.20 -5.62 9.75
C THR A 57 -2.26 -6.70 9.89
N LEU A 58 -1.84 -7.92 10.19
CA LEU A 58 -2.74 -9.04 10.43
C LEU A 58 -3.33 -8.93 11.84
N VAL A 59 -4.64 -8.66 11.91
CA VAL A 59 -5.41 -8.58 13.15
C VAL A 59 -6.55 -9.59 13.06
N ASN A 60 -6.66 -10.48 14.05
CA ASN A 60 -7.71 -11.52 14.07
C ASN A 60 -7.83 -12.31 12.74
N ASN A 61 -6.70 -12.68 12.15
CA ASN A 61 -6.60 -13.44 10.90
C ASN A 61 -7.10 -12.70 9.63
N ARG A 62 -7.23 -11.36 9.70
CA ARG A 62 -7.55 -10.50 8.55
C ARG A 62 -6.58 -9.33 8.50
N PHE A 63 -6.14 -8.93 7.30
CA PHE A 63 -5.27 -7.76 7.19
C PHE A 63 -6.09 -6.47 7.28
N GLU A 64 -5.64 -5.53 8.08
CA GLU A 64 -6.26 -4.23 8.25
C GLU A 64 -5.29 -3.12 7.85
N LEU A 65 -5.82 -2.06 7.20
CA LEU A 65 -5.04 -0.86 6.92
C LEU A 65 -4.76 -0.15 8.24
N THR A 66 -3.49 -0.07 8.60
CA THR A 66 -3.09 0.49 9.91
C THR A 66 -2.63 1.93 9.78
N LYS A 67 -1.90 2.26 8.71
CA LYS A 67 -1.28 3.58 8.53
C LYS A 67 -0.94 3.86 7.07
N GLU A 68 -1.02 5.13 6.65
CA GLU A 68 -0.42 5.60 5.39
C GLU A 68 1.06 5.92 5.59
N MET A 69 1.92 5.32 4.76
CA MET A 69 3.37 5.55 4.77
C MET A 69 3.78 6.72 3.89
N GLY A 70 3.02 6.97 2.83
CA GLY A 70 3.28 8.07 1.92
C GLY A 70 2.46 8.00 0.66
N ALA A 71 2.59 9.06 -0.12
CA ALA A 71 1.91 9.25 -1.39
C ALA A 71 2.92 9.74 -2.43
N ILE A 72 2.88 9.15 -3.63
CA ILE A 72 3.81 9.48 -4.73
C ILE A 72 2.98 9.91 -5.93
N SER A 73 3.25 11.10 -6.47
CA SER A 73 2.60 11.59 -7.69
C SER A 73 3.32 11.13 -8.95
N PHE A 74 2.57 10.84 -10.00
CA PHE A 74 3.05 10.34 -11.29
C PHE A 74 2.53 11.20 -12.44
N GLU A 75 3.28 11.25 -13.55
CA GLU A 75 2.86 12.02 -14.73
C GLU A 75 1.66 11.40 -15.46
N SER A 76 1.47 10.08 -15.35
CA SER A 76 0.36 9.37 -15.98
C SER A 76 -0.03 8.11 -15.20
N LYS A 77 -1.18 7.55 -15.57
CA LYS A 77 -1.67 6.27 -15.05
C LYS A 77 -0.68 5.13 -15.31
N GLU A 78 -0.13 5.06 -16.51
CA GLU A 78 0.81 4.00 -16.91
C GLU A 78 2.06 4.02 -16.02
N CYS A 79 2.58 5.21 -15.68
CA CYS A 79 3.70 5.33 -14.75
C CYS A 79 3.36 4.83 -13.34
N ALA A 80 2.16 5.11 -12.85
CA ALA A 80 1.67 4.64 -11.56
C ALA A 80 1.50 3.11 -11.53
N GLU A 81 0.94 2.54 -12.60
CA GLU A 81 0.75 1.10 -12.76
C GLU A 81 2.09 0.36 -12.89
N ASP A 82 3.03 0.89 -13.68
CA ASP A 82 4.38 0.36 -13.81
C ASP A 82 5.13 0.39 -12.48
N PHE A 83 4.98 1.46 -11.70
CA PHE A 83 5.52 1.54 -10.35
C PHE A 83 4.95 0.43 -9.46
N ALA A 84 3.62 0.28 -9.41
CA ALA A 84 2.96 -0.76 -8.60
C ALA A 84 3.36 -2.18 -9.04
N ALA A 85 3.46 -2.42 -10.34
CA ALA A 85 3.90 -3.70 -10.91
C ALA A 85 5.32 -4.05 -10.46
N ASN A 86 6.24 -3.07 -10.50
CA ASN A 86 7.65 -3.28 -10.19
C ASN A 86 8.00 -3.20 -8.71
N LEU A 87 7.19 -2.56 -7.86
CA LEU A 87 7.50 -2.43 -6.42
C LEU A 87 7.71 -3.79 -5.72
N ALA A 88 6.99 -4.82 -6.17
CA ALA A 88 7.12 -6.20 -5.66
C ALA A 88 8.50 -6.84 -5.94
N LYS A 89 9.32 -6.25 -6.81
CA LYS A 89 10.67 -6.75 -7.13
C LYS A 89 11.76 -6.19 -6.22
N TYR A 90 11.45 -5.25 -5.33
CA TYR A 90 12.47 -4.49 -4.60
C TYR A 90 12.46 -4.74 -3.09
N SER A 91 13.67 -4.84 -2.56
CA SER A 91 14.06 -4.68 -1.14
C SER A 91 13.47 -3.44 -0.43
N ALA A 92 12.79 -2.56 -1.16
CA ALA A 92 12.08 -1.40 -0.64
C ALA A 92 10.93 -1.78 0.30
N ILE A 93 10.27 -2.93 0.10
CA ILE A 93 9.19 -3.39 0.99
C ILE A 93 9.77 -3.77 2.35
N ASP A 94 10.86 -4.53 2.36
CA ASP A 94 11.59 -4.86 3.59
C ASP A 94 12.08 -3.56 4.27
N PHE A 95 12.60 -2.59 3.50
CA PHE A 95 13.02 -1.28 4.02
C PHE A 95 11.86 -0.47 4.65
N PHE A 96 10.69 -0.42 4.00
CA PHE A 96 9.51 0.28 4.55
C PHE A 96 8.97 -0.41 5.81
N VAL A 97 8.99 -1.75 5.85
CA VAL A 97 8.58 -2.53 7.03
C VAL A 97 9.58 -2.38 8.18
N ASP A 98 10.89 -2.40 7.89
CA ASP A 98 11.95 -2.26 8.89
C ASP A 98 11.95 -0.85 9.54
N ILE A 99 11.77 0.22 8.75
CA ILE A 99 11.60 1.57 9.29
C ILE A 99 10.42 1.62 10.27
N HIS A 100 9.32 0.95 9.94
CA HIS A 100 8.15 0.94 10.81
C HIS A 100 8.38 0.11 12.08
N LYS A 101 9.01 -1.06 11.99
CA LYS A 101 9.36 -1.86 13.18
C LYS A 101 10.20 -1.05 14.16
N GLN A 102 11.23 -0.36 13.65
CA GLN A 102 12.07 0.51 14.48
C GLN A 102 11.30 1.66 15.13
N GLN A 103 10.32 2.28 14.43
CA GLN A 103 9.48 3.32 15.01
C GLN A 103 8.55 2.81 16.13
N ILE A 104 8.07 1.57 16.03
CA ILE A 104 7.26 0.94 17.09
C ILE A 104 8.14 0.63 18.31
N ASP A 105 9.32 0.05 18.09
CA ASP A 105 10.22 -0.35 19.18
C ASP A 105 10.78 0.85 19.98
N LEU A 106 10.91 2.01 19.34
CA LEU A 106 11.34 3.27 19.98
C LEU A 106 10.22 3.97 20.78
N ALA A 107 8.97 3.56 20.61
CA ALA A 107 7.81 4.17 21.28
C ALA A 107 7.37 3.44 22.56
N ILE A 108 8.10 2.39 22.98
CA ILE A 108 7.85 1.58 24.18
C ILE A 108 8.90 1.88 25.25
#